data_AF-A0A7I9ZXA4-F1
#
_entry.id   AF-A0A7I9ZXA4-F1
#
_cell.length_a   1.000
_cell.length_b   1.000
_cell.length_c   1.000
_cell.angle_alpha   90.00
_cell.angle_beta   90.00
_cell.angle_gamma   90.00
#
_symmetry.space_group_name_H-M   'P 1'
#
loop_
_entity.id
_entity.type
_entity.pdbx_description
1 polymer ?
#
loop_
_entity_poly.entity_id
_entity_poly.type
_entity_poly.pdbx_seq_one_letter_code
_entity_poly.pdbx_strand_id
1 'polypeptide(L)'
;MFAEIFADVSYTFFQMDDIASVEALNFSLLIAISPGSCALLGNDIFGGSPVARHSRKTSRSAKIRTYLSAGVTAGVTSAAMAGLGTLMLTATESPEQPRTTQVQLVNDEEEFVLWGMTIGDRAAATTEASTFRPMIGDGGWLIGNGLDAAADCTGDACNGGNGGIFGGDGGDGANGGDGGDAGAWFGSGGNGADGADAVYEDGVRVSFAGDGGNGGDGSLFGSGGNGGNGGEDINELDVADDPETEDVDESNQNNAFGGDGGTGGHGSGWLGNGGLGGSGGYAYSENGSAVGGNGGGGGGAGIGVGGNGGAGGEGEAYADGETAFGGDGGDGGAAEFYGGVGGNGGEGGFGDAWEDADGVGGDGGAGGDSQVGQSGDGGDGGDSTTEYGDGTGGAGGDGGSSASLGDGGDGGDGGLADGYDEGTGGDGGAGGGGGFFGGDGGDGGDGGDGLSVEPDGATAGSGGAGGTGGVLGKRGDDGADGTATDNSADESDSDSDSDSD
;
A
#
# COMPACT_ATOMS: atom_id res chain seq x y z
N MET A 1 50.54 -20.63 22.27
CA MET A 1 50.81 -19.48 21.40
C MET A 1 49.72 -18.47 21.75
N PHE A 2 50.08 -17.44 22.55
CA PHE A 2 49.32 -16.23 23.01
C PHE A 2 47.88 -16.43 23.52
N ALA A 3 47.44 -16.20 24.77
CA ALA A 3 47.88 -15.45 25.95
C ALA A 3 47.98 -13.91 25.81
N GLU A 4 47.06 -13.22 26.53
CA GLU A 4 47.07 -11.85 27.05
C GLU A 4 46.93 -10.64 26.11
N ILE A 5 45.76 -9.98 26.13
CA ILE A 5 45.60 -8.51 26.22
C ILE A 5 44.25 -8.20 26.92
N PHE A 6 44.26 -7.73 28.17
CA PHE A 6 43.27 -6.78 28.74
C PHE A 6 43.80 -6.24 30.08
N ALA A 7 44.43 -5.07 30.02
CA ALA A 7 44.60 -4.08 31.09
C ALA A 7 44.52 -2.74 30.33
N ASP A 8 43.89 -1.67 30.79
CA ASP A 8 43.78 -1.08 32.12
C ASP A 8 42.69 0.02 32.00
N VAL A 9 42.03 0.40 33.09
CA VAL A 9 41.74 1.79 33.50
C VAL A 9 40.93 1.70 34.79
N SER A 10 41.57 2.22 35.83
CA SER A 10 41.20 2.21 37.23
C SER A 10 40.10 3.23 37.55
N TYR A 11 39.13 2.88 38.40
CA TYR A 11 38.23 3.84 39.07
C TYR A 11 38.48 3.83 40.58
N THR A 12 38.99 4.95 41.08
CA THR A 12 39.21 5.21 42.51
C THR A 12 37.95 5.75 43.19
N PHE A 13 37.65 5.14 44.33
CA PHE A 13 36.71 5.56 45.37
C PHE A 13 37.04 6.96 45.95
N PHE A 14 36.04 7.82 46.13
CA PHE A 14 36.03 8.82 47.20
C PHE A 14 34.61 8.96 47.79
N GLN A 15 34.57 8.83 49.11
CA GLN A 15 33.43 8.91 49.99
C GLN A 15 33.28 10.37 50.46
N MET A 16 32.05 10.91 50.52
CA MET A 16 31.76 12.17 51.22
C MET A 16 30.35 12.13 51.82
N ASP A 17 30.31 12.05 53.15
CA ASP A 17 29.14 12.30 53.99
C ASP A 17 28.97 13.82 54.23
N ASP A 18 27.70 14.24 54.32
CA ASP A 18 27.12 15.46 54.92
C ASP A 18 27.56 16.87 54.45
N ILE A 19 26.58 17.65 53.93
CA ILE A 19 26.07 18.91 54.53
C ILE A 19 24.95 19.48 53.64
N ALA A 20 23.84 19.83 54.28
CA ALA A 20 22.69 20.54 53.72
C ALA A 20 23.03 21.95 53.23
N SER A 21 22.48 22.37 52.08
CA SER A 21 21.90 23.71 51.89
C SER A 21 21.18 23.79 50.54
N VAL A 22 19.93 24.24 50.61
CA VAL A 22 19.14 24.80 49.52
C VAL A 22 19.86 26.05 48.98
N GLU A 23 20.02 26.17 47.66
CA GLU A 23 19.77 27.39 46.88
C GLU A 23 20.04 27.18 45.38
N ALA A 24 19.21 27.83 44.58
CA ALA A 24 19.12 27.75 43.12
C ALA A 24 20.42 28.09 42.39
N LEU A 25 20.69 27.44 41.25
CA LEU A 25 21.51 28.01 40.18
C LEU A 25 21.20 27.37 38.82
N ASN A 26 20.88 28.25 37.87
CA ASN A 26 20.77 28.04 36.42
C ASN A 26 21.89 27.16 35.84
N PHE A 27 21.53 26.22 34.97
CA PHE A 27 22.46 25.61 34.03
C PHE A 27 22.04 25.98 32.59
N SER A 28 22.72 26.99 32.04
CA SER A 28 22.83 27.16 30.60
C SER A 28 23.88 26.17 30.09
N LEU A 29 23.46 25.16 29.34
CA LEU A 29 24.36 24.35 28.52
C LEU A 29 24.45 25.00 27.13
N LEU A 30 25.60 25.61 26.87
CA LEU A 30 25.96 26.25 25.61
C LEU A 30 26.49 25.18 24.64
N ILE A 31 25.67 24.74 23.69
CA ILE A 31 26.13 24.02 22.49
C ILE A 31 26.36 25.07 21.41
N ALA A 32 27.62 25.19 20.98
CA ALA A 32 28.02 26.07 19.89
C ALA A 32 27.76 25.37 18.54
N ILE A 33 26.83 25.91 17.74
CA ILE A 33 26.74 25.65 16.30
C ILE A 33 27.00 26.98 15.59
N SER A 34 28.01 26.98 14.72
CA SER A 34 28.44 28.11 13.89
C SER A 34 27.46 28.36 12.73
N PRO A 35 27.14 29.62 12.36
CA PRO A 35 26.40 29.93 11.15
C PRO A 35 27.33 30.39 10.01
N GLY A 36 27.01 29.97 8.79
CA GLY A 36 27.59 30.47 7.54
C GLY A 36 27.63 29.36 6.48
N SER A 37 27.10 29.48 5.27
CA SER A 37 26.54 30.63 4.56
C SER A 37 25.60 30.14 3.47
N CYS A 38 24.46 30.80 3.34
CA CYS A 38 23.55 30.71 2.20
C CYS A 38 24.02 31.71 1.13
N ALA A 39 24.13 31.28 -0.13
CA ALA A 39 24.28 32.19 -1.27
C ALA A 39 23.64 31.60 -2.54
N LEU A 40 22.58 32.30 -2.96
CA LEU A 40 22.19 32.66 -4.33
C LEU A 40 22.12 31.59 -5.41
N LEU A 41 20.91 31.38 -5.92
CA LEU A 41 20.58 31.74 -7.31
C LEU A 41 19.13 32.25 -7.34
N GLY A 42 18.93 33.42 -7.93
CA GLY A 42 17.61 33.97 -8.25
C GLY A 42 17.47 34.14 -9.76
N ASN A 43 16.23 34.11 -10.24
CA ASN A 43 15.74 35.12 -11.17
C ASN A 43 14.21 35.10 -11.24
N ASP A 44 13.68 36.31 -11.42
CA ASP A 44 12.29 36.78 -11.48
C ASP A 44 11.41 36.03 -12.50
N ILE A 45 10.07 36.13 -12.36
CA ILE A 45 9.12 36.59 -13.41
C ILE A 45 7.69 36.77 -12.80
N PHE A 46 7.22 38.02 -12.87
CA PHE A 46 5.84 38.54 -13.00
C PHE A 46 4.75 38.25 -11.94
N GLY A 47 4.25 39.37 -11.40
CA GLY A 47 3.06 39.43 -10.56
C GLY A 47 1.76 39.51 -11.36
N GLY A 48 0.70 39.02 -10.71
CA GLY A 48 -0.69 39.19 -11.08
C GLY A 48 -1.52 38.98 -9.81
N SER A 49 -2.15 40.05 -9.31
CA SER A 49 -3.06 39.99 -8.17
C SER A 49 -4.33 39.21 -8.52
N PRO A 50 -4.92 38.44 -7.59
CA PRO A 50 -6.35 38.20 -7.61
C PRO A 50 -7.07 39.02 -6.55
N VAL A 51 -8.23 39.48 -6.99
CA VAL A 51 -9.21 40.31 -6.31
C VAL A 51 -9.86 39.54 -5.16
N ALA A 52 -9.86 40.15 -3.97
CA ALA A 52 -10.66 39.70 -2.84
C ALA A 52 -12.16 39.76 -3.17
N ARG A 53 -12.85 38.62 -3.19
CA ARG A 53 -14.31 38.55 -3.15
C ARG A 53 -14.76 38.37 -1.71
N HIS A 54 -15.37 39.42 -1.17
CA HIS A 54 -16.08 39.38 0.12
C HIS A 54 -17.39 38.58 -0.03
N SER A 55 -17.45 37.37 0.50
CA SER A 55 -18.73 36.72 0.82
C SER A 55 -19.21 37.24 2.18
N ARG A 56 -20.28 38.04 2.17
CA ARG A 56 -20.92 38.54 3.39
C ARG A 56 -21.90 37.48 3.89
N LYS A 57 -21.50 36.83 4.99
CA LYS A 57 -22.37 36.01 5.84
C LYS A 57 -23.66 36.77 6.19
N THR A 58 -24.80 36.22 5.80
CA THR A 58 -26.11 36.66 6.28
C THR A 58 -26.74 35.49 7.03
N SER A 59 -26.60 35.50 8.35
CA SER A 59 -27.33 34.57 9.22
C SER A 59 -28.84 34.75 9.04
N ARG A 60 -29.55 33.66 8.76
CA ARG A 60 -30.98 33.56 9.06
C ARG A 60 -31.23 32.32 9.89
N SER A 61 -31.77 32.58 11.07
CA SER A 61 -32.21 31.62 12.07
C SER A 61 -33.58 31.06 11.68
N ALA A 62 -33.78 29.74 11.74
CA ALA A 62 -35.07 29.15 12.08
C ALA A 62 -34.99 27.67 12.50
N LYS A 63 -35.28 27.47 13.80
CA LYS A 63 -36.22 26.48 14.36
C LYS A 63 -35.90 24.98 14.31
N ILE A 64 -35.31 24.55 15.42
CA ILE A 64 -35.59 23.34 16.22
C ILE A 64 -36.90 22.63 15.82
N ARG A 65 -36.78 21.41 15.29
CA ARG A 65 -37.74 20.33 15.53
C ARG A 65 -36.98 19.07 15.92
N THR A 66 -37.16 18.70 17.17
CA THR A 66 -36.75 17.44 17.76
C THR A 66 -37.56 16.31 17.14
N TYR A 67 -36.92 15.44 16.37
CA TYR A 67 -37.36 14.05 16.20
C TYR A 67 -36.24 13.14 16.63
N LEU A 68 -36.51 12.47 17.74
CA LEU A 68 -35.74 11.37 18.28
C LEU A 68 -36.15 10.11 17.51
N SER A 69 -35.17 9.29 17.13
CA SER A 69 -35.18 7.82 17.03
C SER A 69 -34.84 7.19 15.67
N ALA A 70 -33.92 6.23 15.78
CA ALA A 70 -33.53 5.16 14.86
C ALA A 70 -32.62 5.56 13.70
N GLY A 71 -31.32 5.65 14.00
CA GLY A 71 -30.27 5.43 13.01
C GLY A 71 -30.43 4.02 12.45
N VAL A 72 -30.82 3.95 11.19
CA VAL A 72 -30.71 2.76 10.36
C VAL A 72 -29.33 2.87 9.75
N THR A 73 -28.38 2.14 10.31
CA THR A 73 -27.12 1.80 9.65
C THR A 73 -27.48 0.99 8.42
N ALA A 74 -27.54 1.65 7.26
CA ALA A 74 -27.52 0.97 5.98
C ALA A 74 -26.07 0.52 5.77
N GLY A 75 -25.73 -0.63 6.37
CA GLY A 75 -24.55 -1.37 5.96
C GLY A 75 -24.85 -1.93 4.59
N VAL A 76 -24.29 -1.34 3.54
CA VAL A 76 -24.10 -2.03 2.28
C VAL A 76 -23.11 -3.14 2.59
N THR A 77 -23.63 -4.36 2.69
CA THR A 77 -22.80 -5.56 2.76
C THR A 77 -22.00 -5.62 1.47
N SER A 78 -20.73 -5.22 1.53
CA SER A 78 -19.69 -5.59 0.57
C SER A 78 -19.73 -7.11 0.49
N ALA A 79 -20.35 -7.61 -0.57
CA ALA A 79 -20.38 -9.03 -0.86
C ALA A 79 -18.94 -9.40 -1.19
N ALA A 80 -18.31 -10.21 -0.34
CA ALA A 80 -17.12 -10.94 -0.72
C ALA A 80 -17.49 -11.81 -1.93
N MET A 81 -17.23 -11.31 -3.13
CA MET A 81 -17.31 -12.09 -4.35
C MET A 81 -16.13 -13.05 -4.32
N ALA A 82 -16.40 -14.25 -3.80
CA ALA A 82 -15.50 -15.37 -3.90
C ALA A 82 -15.36 -15.72 -5.39
N GLY A 83 -14.33 -15.19 -6.04
CA GLY A 83 -13.91 -15.59 -7.37
C GLY A 83 -13.70 -17.10 -7.40
N LEU A 84 -14.57 -17.79 -8.13
CA LEU A 84 -14.47 -19.23 -8.36
C LEU A 84 -13.32 -19.50 -9.34
N GLY A 85 -12.09 -19.45 -8.85
CA GLY A 85 -10.91 -19.95 -9.55
C GLY A 85 -10.99 -21.47 -9.71
N THR A 86 -11.45 -21.93 -10.88
CA THR A 86 -11.48 -23.35 -11.22
C THR A 86 -10.06 -23.87 -11.45
N LEU A 87 -9.57 -24.65 -10.49
CA LEU A 87 -8.31 -25.39 -10.54
C LEU A 87 -8.35 -26.45 -11.65
N MET A 88 -7.92 -26.10 -12.86
CA MET A 88 -7.66 -27.07 -13.93
C MET A 88 -6.24 -27.63 -13.82
N LEU A 89 -6.10 -28.79 -13.16
CA LEU A 89 -4.90 -29.62 -13.25
C LEU A 89 -4.74 -30.15 -14.69
N THR A 90 -3.88 -29.52 -15.48
CA THR A 90 -3.31 -30.16 -16.67
C THR A 90 -1.91 -30.65 -16.35
N ALA A 91 -1.78 -31.97 -16.22
CA ALA A 91 -0.48 -32.63 -16.19
C ALA A 91 0.09 -32.61 -17.61
N THR A 92 1.01 -31.67 -17.88
CA THR A 92 1.85 -31.70 -19.06
C THR A 92 3.27 -32.06 -18.65
N GLU A 93 3.75 -33.14 -19.28
CA GLU A 93 5.05 -33.76 -19.08
C GLU A 93 6.16 -32.74 -19.38
N SER A 94 7.03 -32.53 -18.39
CA SER A 94 8.20 -31.65 -18.44
C SER A 94 9.21 -32.13 -19.51
N PRO A 95 9.64 -31.27 -20.47
CA PRO A 95 10.84 -31.53 -21.22
C PRO A 95 12.05 -30.98 -20.45
N GLU A 96 12.83 -31.87 -19.83
CA GLU A 96 14.16 -31.56 -19.32
C GLU A 96 15.03 -30.97 -20.44
N GLN A 97 15.52 -29.73 -20.27
CA GLN A 97 16.58 -29.15 -21.10
C GLN A 97 17.81 -28.78 -20.25
N PRO A 98 19.03 -28.94 -20.79
CA PRO A 98 20.24 -29.17 -19.99
C PRO A 98 20.96 -27.87 -19.63
N ARG A 99 21.29 -27.68 -18.35
CA ARG A 99 22.24 -26.63 -17.93
C ARG A 99 23.68 -27.11 -18.16
N THR A 100 24.40 -26.47 -19.08
CA THR A 100 25.84 -26.65 -19.24
C THR A 100 26.61 -25.69 -18.33
N THR A 101 27.08 -26.17 -17.18
CA THR A 101 28.08 -25.45 -16.37
C THR A 101 29.45 -26.08 -16.60
N GLN A 102 30.34 -25.35 -17.27
CA GLN A 102 31.75 -25.71 -17.36
C GLN A 102 32.44 -25.34 -16.05
N VAL A 103 32.84 -26.34 -15.27
CA VAL A 103 33.64 -26.15 -14.05
C VAL A 103 35.11 -26.11 -14.44
N GLN A 104 35.73 -24.93 -14.37
CA GLN A 104 37.18 -24.78 -14.44
C GLN A 104 37.74 -24.73 -13.01
N LEU A 105 38.26 -25.86 -12.52
CA LEU A 105 39.03 -25.90 -11.28
C LEU A 105 40.46 -25.43 -11.57
N VAL A 106 40.81 -24.22 -11.15
CA VAL A 106 42.22 -23.81 -11.01
C VAL A 106 42.66 -24.24 -9.62
N ASN A 107 43.30 -25.41 -9.53
CA ASN A 107 44.13 -25.76 -8.38
C ASN A 107 45.58 -25.45 -8.76
N ASP A 108 46.19 -24.48 -8.09
CA ASP A 108 47.65 -24.37 -8.07
C ASP A 108 48.21 -25.58 -7.29
N GLU A 109 49.15 -26.25 -7.94
CA GLU A 109 49.64 -27.58 -7.60
C GLU A 109 50.60 -27.53 -6.40
N GLU A 110 50.19 -27.97 -5.22
CA GLU A 110 51.10 -28.39 -4.15
C GLU A 110 50.71 -29.81 -3.67
N GLU A 111 51.59 -30.75 -3.95
CA GLU A 111 51.46 -32.21 -3.85
C GLU A 111 51.43 -32.67 -2.38
N PHE A 112 50.23 -32.93 -1.81
CA PHE A 112 50.12 -33.45 -0.44
C PHE A 112 50.26 -34.99 -0.41
N VAL A 113 51.49 -35.49 -0.24
CA VAL A 113 51.79 -36.93 -0.09
C VAL A 113 51.61 -37.36 1.37
N LEU A 114 50.47 -37.95 1.70
CA LEU A 114 50.22 -38.57 3.00
C LEU A 114 50.23 -40.11 2.86
N TRP A 115 51.29 -40.76 3.36
CA TRP A 115 51.40 -42.22 3.57
C TRP A 115 51.20 -43.15 2.36
N GLY A 116 51.91 -42.91 1.26
CA GLY A 116 52.42 -44.01 0.42
C GLY A 116 51.41 -44.85 -0.40
N MET A 117 50.23 -44.34 -0.71
CA MET A 117 49.34 -44.95 -1.71
C MET A 117 49.09 -43.99 -2.87
N THR A 118 49.59 -44.31 -4.05
CA THR A 118 49.15 -43.72 -5.33
C THR A 118 47.73 -44.24 -5.62
N ILE A 119 46.73 -43.38 -5.51
CA ILE A 119 45.39 -43.65 -6.04
C ILE A 119 45.37 -43.09 -7.46
N GLY A 120 45.59 -43.99 -8.42
CA GLY A 120 45.51 -43.69 -9.85
C GLY A 120 44.06 -43.58 -10.33
N ASP A 121 43.90 -42.71 -11.33
CA ASP A 121 42.92 -42.63 -12.40
C ASP A 121 41.48 -43.15 -12.21
N ARG A 122 40.57 -42.19 -12.40
CA ARG A 122 39.33 -42.23 -13.18
C ARG A 122 38.44 -43.47 -13.01
N ALA A 123 37.34 -43.26 -12.28
CA ALA A 123 36.09 -43.94 -12.57
C ALA A 123 34.93 -42.97 -12.40
N ALA A 124 34.17 -42.78 -13.49
CA ALA A 124 32.91 -42.06 -13.51
C ALA A 124 31.96 -42.65 -12.46
N ALA A 125 31.55 -41.81 -11.51
CA ALA A 125 30.45 -42.09 -10.61
C ALA A 125 29.46 -40.94 -10.76
N THR A 126 28.26 -41.33 -11.14
CA THR A 126 27.02 -40.55 -11.25
C THR A 126 26.92 -39.49 -10.16
N THR A 127 27.01 -38.22 -10.54
CA THR A 127 26.81 -37.08 -9.67
C THR A 127 25.32 -36.95 -9.39
N GLU A 128 24.87 -37.42 -8.22
CA GLU A 128 23.78 -36.73 -7.56
C GLU A 128 24.35 -35.38 -7.10
N ALA A 129 23.82 -34.29 -7.66
CA ALA A 129 24.21 -32.95 -7.27
C ALA A 129 23.76 -32.72 -5.83
N SER A 130 24.69 -32.84 -4.88
CA SER A 130 24.46 -32.27 -3.56
C SER A 130 24.46 -30.75 -3.73
N THR A 131 23.27 -30.15 -3.70
CA THR A 131 23.05 -28.70 -3.73
C THR A 131 23.53 -28.06 -2.44
N PHE A 132 24.83 -28.10 -2.16
CA PHE A 132 25.40 -27.34 -1.06
C PHE A 132 25.48 -25.88 -1.50
N ARG A 133 24.53 -25.07 -1.03
CA ARG A 133 24.68 -23.61 -1.00
C ARG A 133 26.05 -23.28 -0.40
N PRO A 134 26.80 -22.31 -0.95
CA PRO A 134 28.07 -21.93 -0.38
C PRO A 134 27.88 -21.56 1.10
N MET A 135 28.90 -21.82 1.92
CA MET A 135 28.80 -21.40 3.33
C MET A 135 28.89 -19.87 3.43
N ILE A 136 29.76 -19.25 2.63
CA ILE A 136 29.99 -17.79 2.60
C ILE A 136 29.94 -17.32 1.14
N GLY A 137 29.33 -16.16 0.89
CA GLY A 137 29.19 -15.53 -0.43
C GLY A 137 27.75 -15.60 -0.96
N ASP A 138 27.51 -15.12 -2.17
CA ASP A 138 26.16 -15.02 -2.74
C ASP A 138 25.44 -16.38 -2.78
N GLY A 139 24.16 -16.37 -2.39
CA GLY A 139 23.36 -17.56 -2.13
C GLY A 139 23.85 -18.38 -0.93
N GLY A 140 24.72 -17.82 -0.08
CA GLY A 140 25.34 -18.52 1.03
C GLY A 140 24.42 -18.67 2.23
N TRP A 141 24.45 -19.84 2.90
CA TRP A 141 23.52 -20.10 4.00
C TRP A 141 23.97 -19.53 5.35
N LEU A 142 25.27 -19.27 5.56
CA LEU A 142 25.80 -18.75 6.82
C LEU A 142 25.94 -17.23 6.78
N ILE A 143 26.64 -16.71 5.77
CA ILE A 143 26.86 -15.27 5.53
C ILE A 143 26.85 -15.03 4.02
N GLY A 144 25.94 -14.22 3.52
CA GLY A 144 25.86 -13.88 2.12
C GLY A 144 24.48 -13.44 1.70
N ASN A 145 24.41 -12.69 0.61
CA ASN A 145 23.14 -12.20 0.09
C ASN A 145 22.33 -13.34 -0.51
N GLY A 146 21.01 -13.15 -0.50
CA GLY A 146 20.07 -13.87 -1.32
C GLY A 146 20.44 -13.80 -2.79
N LEU A 147 19.99 -14.77 -3.56
CA LEU A 147 20.08 -14.70 -5.01
C LEU A 147 18.79 -14.10 -5.53
N ASP A 148 18.89 -13.08 -6.36
CA ASP A 148 17.73 -12.55 -7.08
C ASP A 148 17.14 -13.65 -7.96
N ALA A 149 15.82 -13.62 -8.11
CA ALA A 149 15.14 -14.48 -9.04
C ALA A 149 15.59 -14.19 -10.49
N ALA A 150 15.62 -15.24 -11.30
CA ALA A 150 15.93 -15.07 -12.72
C ALA A 150 14.74 -14.43 -13.43
N ALA A 151 14.97 -13.48 -14.34
CA ALA A 151 13.89 -12.80 -15.05
C ALA A 151 13.00 -13.73 -15.92
N ASP A 152 13.50 -14.91 -16.29
CA ASP A 152 12.78 -15.93 -17.06
C ASP A 152 12.20 -17.07 -16.18
N CYS A 153 12.11 -16.85 -14.88
CA CYS A 153 11.50 -17.77 -13.94
C CYS A 153 9.98 -17.93 -14.18
N THR A 154 9.43 -19.02 -13.64
CA THR A 154 7.99 -19.23 -13.52
C THR A 154 7.70 -19.91 -12.17
N GLY A 155 6.53 -19.62 -11.58
CA GLY A 155 6.13 -20.14 -10.27
C GLY A 155 7.13 -19.79 -9.16
N ASP A 156 7.27 -20.64 -8.15
CA ASP A 156 8.11 -20.38 -6.96
C ASP A 156 9.60 -20.09 -7.26
N ALA A 157 10.09 -20.42 -8.45
CA ALA A 157 11.44 -20.07 -8.87
C ALA A 157 11.64 -18.55 -9.07
N CYS A 158 10.55 -17.80 -9.07
CA CYS A 158 10.49 -16.36 -9.14
C CYS A 158 10.68 -15.65 -7.80
N ASN A 159 10.76 -16.40 -6.71
CA ASN A 159 11.01 -15.81 -5.41
C ASN A 159 12.51 -15.57 -5.23
N GLY A 160 12.83 -14.39 -4.71
CA GLY A 160 14.15 -14.02 -4.26
C GLY A 160 14.63 -14.96 -3.16
N GLY A 161 15.91 -15.33 -3.20
CA GLY A 161 16.50 -16.18 -2.19
C GLY A 161 16.72 -15.44 -0.88
N ASN A 162 16.59 -16.13 0.25
CA ASN A 162 16.93 -15.54 1.55
C ASN A 162 18.43 -15.41 1.74
N GLY A 163 18.83 -14.33 2.43
CA GLY A 163 20.18 -14.09 2.93
C GLY A 163 20.65 -15.15 3.93
N GLY A 164 21.94 -15.14 4.22
CA GLY A 164 22.56 -16.08 5.15
C GLY A 164 22.12 -15.87 6.59
N ILE A 165 22.07 -16.94 7.40
CA ILE A 165 21.54 -16.91 8.77
C ILE A 165 22.15 -15.80 9.63
N PHE A 166 23.46 -15.53 9.51
CA PHE A 166 24.10 -14.50 10.33
C PHE A 166 24.15 -13.11 9.67
N GLY A 167 23.84 -13.01 8.38
CA GLY A 167 23.82 -11.73 7.68
C GLY A 167 23.89 -11.87 6.17
N GLY A 168 23.40 -10.83 5.51
CA GLY A 168 23.24 -10.71 4.07
C GLY A 168 21.84 -10.18 3.75
N ASP A 169 21.73 -9.50 2.62
CA ASP A 169 20.46 -8.99 2.12
C ASP A 169 19.62 -10.14 1.55
N GLY A 170 18.30 -9.97 1.49
CA GLY A 170 17.43 -10.79 0.66
C GLY A 170 17.65 -10.52 -0.83
N GLY A 171 17.39 -11.51 -1.68
CA GLY A 171 17.36 -11.32 -3.13
C GLY A 171 16.01 -10.76 -3.58
N ASP A 172 15.98 -10.05 -4.69
CA ASP A 172 14.72 -9.55 -5.27
C ASP A 172 13.94 -10.69 -5.96
N GLY A 173 12.62 -10.59 -5.94
CA GLY A 173 11.74 -11.44 -6.76
C GLY A 173 11.75 -11.06 -8.25
N ALA A 174 11.03 -11.82 -9.07
CA ALA A 174 10.77 -11.51 -10.48
C ALA A 174 9.34 -11.96 -10.87
N ASN A 175 8.68 -11.32 -11.84
CA ASN A 175 7.37 -11.78 -12.38
C ASN A 175 6.31 -12.13 -11.31
N GLY A 176 6.03 -11.22 -10.37
CA GLY A 176 5.11 -11.42 -9.25
C GLY A 176 5.67 -12.26 -8.08
N GLY A 177 6.93 -12.68 -8.16
CA GLY A 177 7.59 -13.43 -7.09
C GLY A 177 7.97 -12.56 -5.90
N ASP A 178 7.94 -13.16 -4.71
CA ASP A 178 8.29 -12.49 -3.45
C ASP A 178 9.79 -12.18 -3.37
N GLY A 179 10.14 -11.10 -2.68
CA GLY A 179 11.49 -10.83 -2.23
C GLY A 179 11.93 -11.78 -1.12
N GLY A 180 13.21 -12.09 -1.05
CA GLY A 180 13.78 -12.93 0.00
C GLY A 180 14.01 -12.18 1.30
N ASP A 181 14.03 -12.91 2.42
CA ASP A 181 14.34 -12.31 3.72
C ASP A 181 15.84 -12.07 3.89
N ALA A 182 16.18 -11.02 4.64
CA ALA A 182 17.55 -10.80 5.09
C ALA A 182 18.01 -11.82 6.14
N GLY A 183 19.32 -11.83 6.41
CA GLY A 183 19.92 -12.58 7.50
C GLY A 183 19.52 -12.04 8.89
N ALA A 184 19.87 -12.77 9.98
CA ALA A 184 19.36 -12.40 11.31
C ALA A 184 19.89 -11.08 11.87
N TRP A 185 21.13 -10.68 11.56
CA TRP A 185 21.78 -9.54 12.21
C TRP A 185 21.89 -8.30 11.33
N PHE A 186 22.28 -8.46 10.06
CA PHE A 186 22.48 -7.36 9.13
C PHE A 186 21.98 -7.74 7.74
N GLY A 187 21.45 -6.75 7.04
CA GLY A 187 20.92 -6.86 5.68
C GLY A 187 19.47 -6.39 5.57
N SER A 188 19.07 -5.94 4.39
CA SER A 188 17.69 -5.57 4.06
C SER A 188 16.95 -6.71 3.38
N GLY A 189 15.63 -6.76 3.52
CA GLY A 189 14.81 -7.65 2.72
C GLY A 189 14.89 -7.30 1.24
N GLY A 190 14.72 -8.29 0.37
CA GLY A 190 14.61 -8.09 -1.06
C GLY A 190 13.24 -7.55 -1.44
N ASN A 191 13.11 -6.87 -2.57
CA ASN A 191 11.83 -6.39 -3.06
C ASN A 191 11.05 -7.53 -3.72
N GLY A 192 9.73 -7.49 -3.57
CA GLY A 192 8.84 -8.24 -4.45
C GLY A 192 8.87 -7.66 -5.86
N ALA A 193 8.58 -8.49 -6.85
CA ALA A 193 8.50 -8.05 -8.23
C ALA A 193 7.08 -7.71 -8.65
N ASP A 194 6.96 -6.84 -9.64
CA ASP A 194 5.67 -6.54 -10.26
C ASP A 194 5.05 -7.81 -10.86
N GLY A 195 3.73 -7.92 -10.74
CA GLY A 195 2.92 -8.94 -11.37
C GLY A 195 2.96 -8.85 -12.89
N ALA A 196 2.70 -9.97 -13.55
CA ALA A 196 2.65 -9.99 -15.01
C ALA A 196 1.29 -9.48 -15.50
N ASP A 197 1.28 -8.71 -16.58
CA ASP A 197 0.03 -8.28 -17.23
C ASP A 197 -0.73 -9.48 -17.82
N ALA A 198 -2.04 -9.33 -17.97
CA ALA A 198 -2.86 -10.26 -18.72
C ALA A 198 -2.39 -10.33 -20.17
N VAL A 199 -2.39 -11.53 -20.74
CA VAL A 199 -1.95 -11.76 -22.12
C VAL A 199 -3.10 -12.33 -22.93
N TYR A 200 -3.33 -11.71 -24.08
CA TYR A 200 -4.32 -12.12 -25.07
C TYR A 200 -3.61 -12.54 -26.36
N GLU A 201 -3.88 -13.75 -26.83
CA GLU A 201 -3.38 -14.28 -28.09
C GLU A 201 -4.56 -14.66 -28.98
N ASP A 202 -4.57 -14.15 -30.21
CA ASP A 202 -5.62 -14.41 -31.21
C ASP A 202 -7.06 -14.17 -30.69
N GLY A 203 -7.24 -13.18 -29.81
CA GLY A 203 -8.55 -12.85 -29.22
C GLY A 203 -9.03 -13.87 -28.18
N VAL A 204 -8.09 -14.53 -27.49
CA VAL A 204 -8.38 -15.40 -26.33
C VAL A 204 -7.41 -15.03 -25.21
N ARG A 205 -7.91 -14.90 -23.99
CA ARG A 205 -7.06 -14.71 -22.81
C ARG A 205 -6.27 -15.98 -22.52
N VAL A 206 -4.94 -15.89 -22.56
CA VAL A 206 -4.01 -17.00 -22.30
C VAL A 206 -3.36 -16.92 -20.92
N SER A 207 -3.32 -15.73 -20.32
CA SER A 207 -2.99 -15.53 -18.90
C SER A 207 -3.75 -14.32 -18.36
N PHE A 208 -4.13 -14.42 -17.09
CA PHE A 208 -4.68 -13.30 -16.33
C PHE A 208 -3.55 -12.38 -15.84
N ALA A 209 -3.91 -11.16 -15.43
CA ALA A 209 -3.01 -10.34 -14.65
C ALA A 209 -2.62 -11.07 -13.36
N GLY A 210 -1.35 -10.95 -12.99
CA GLY A 210 -0.80 -11.52 -11.77
C GLY A 210 -0.62 -10.46 -10.70
N ASP A 211 -0.64 -10.91 -9.46
CA ASP A 211 -0.35 -10.05 -8.31
C ASP A 211 1.14 -9.69 -8.24
N GLY A 212 1.44 -8.56 -7.61
CA GLY A 212 2.77 -8.19 -7.20
C GLY A 212 3.27 -9.07 -6.05
N GLY A 213 4.56 -9.38 -6.07
CA GLY A 213 5.21 -10.14 -5.01
C GLY A 213 5.37 -9.32 -3.73
N ASN A 214 5.40 -9.98 -2.59
CA ASN A 214 5.65 -9.33 -1.31
C ASN A 214 7.13 -8.97 -1.15
N GLY A 215 7.42 -7.88 -0.45
CA GLY A 215 8.76 -7.58 0.01
C GLY A 215 9.22 -8.53 1.12
N GLY A 216 10.49 -8.90 1.12
CA GLY A 216 11.10 -9.72 2.16
C GLY A 216 11.36 -8.95 3.45
N ASP A 217 11.49 -9.67 4.56
CA ASP A 217 11.73 -9.05 5.87
C ASP A 217 13.19 -8.61 6.03
N GLY A 218 13.38 -7.49 6.73
CA GLY A 218 14.69 -6.98 7.12
C GLY A 218 15.32 -7.71 8.30
N SER A 219 16.65 -7.67 8.39
CA SER A 219 17.41 -8.17 9.53
C SER A 219 17.20 -7.31 10.78
N LEU A 220 17.74 -7.71 11.94
CA LEU A 220 17.71 -6.94 13.21
C LEU A 220 18.05 -5.43 13.08
N PHE A 221 18.86 -5.05 12.09
CA PHE A 221 19.26 -3.68 11.82
C PHE A 221 18.99 -3.22 10.38
N GLY A 222 18.14 -3.93 9.65
CA GLY A 222 17.79 -3.65 8.26
C GLY A 222 16.32 -3.32 8.06
N SER A 223 16.04 -2.71 6.92
CA SER A 223 14.69 -2.44 6.44
C SER A 223 14.09 -3.65 5.75
N GLY A 224 12.76 -3.73 5.73
CA GLY A 224 12.05 -4.61 4.82
C GLY A 224 12.19 -4.15 3.36
N GLY A 225 11.98 -5.07 2.44
CA GLY A 225 11.86 -4.77 1.01
C GLY A 225 10.47 -4.28 0.66
N ASN A 226 10.31 -3.58 -0.47
CA ASN A 226 9.00 -3.14 -0.94
C ASN A 226 8.24 -4.29 -1.60
N GLY A 227 6.91 -4.24 -1.58
CA GLY A 227 6.08 -5.06 -2.45
C GLY A 227 6.15 -4.60 -3.91
N GLY A 228 5.87 -5.52 -4.83
CA GLY A 228 5.71 -5.23 -6.26
C GLY A 228 4.30 -4.77 -6.60
N ASN A 229 4.12 -4.09 -7.72
CA ASN A 229 2.79 -3.68 -8.19
C ASN A 229 2.04 -4.86 -8.82
N GLY A 230 0.71 -4.80 -8.85
CA GLY A 230 -0.10 -5.74 -9.61
C GLY A 230 0.00 -5.53 -11.12
N GLY A 231 -0.24 -6.59 -11.90
CA GLY A 231 -0.28 -6.53 -13.36
C GLY A 231 -1.58 -5.95 -13.90
N GLU A 232 -1.56 -5.48 -15.15
CA GLU A 232 -2.72 -4.85 -15.80
C GLU A 232 -3.55 -5.87 -16.61
N ASP A 233 -4.87 -5.68 -16.72
CA ASP A 233 -5.75 -6.45 -17.60
C ASP A 233 -6.54 -5.54 -18.54
N ILE A 234 -6.25 -5.61 -19.85
CA ILE A 234 -6.98 -4.89 -20.89
C ILE A 234 -7.76 -5.90 -21.73
N ASN A 235 -9.07 -5.98 -21.50
CA ASN A 235 -9.95 -6.98 -22.08
C ASN A 235 -10.92 -6.39 -23.11
N GLU A 236 -10.68 -6.70 -24.38
CA GLU A 236 -11.54 -6.33 -25.52
C GLU A 236 -12.37 -7.53 -26.03
N LEU A 237 -12.51 -8.59 -25.24
CA LEU A 237 -13.31 -9.76 -25.64
C LEU A 237 -14.80 -9.39 -25.72
N ASP A 238 -15.47 -9.92 -26.75
CA ASP A 238 -16.92 -9.83 -26.97
C ASP A 238 -17.48 -11.24 -27.14
N VAL A 239 -17.60 -11.96 -26.03
CA VAL A 239 -18.17 -13.30 -25.97
C VAL A 239 -19.62 -13.19 -25.50
N ALA A 240 -20.55 -13.65 -26.33
CA ALA A 240 -21.95 -13.77 -25.96
C ALA A 240 -22.20 -15.07 -25.18
N ASP A 241 -23.09 -15.01 -24.18
CA ASP A 241 -23.61 -16.17 -23.46
C ASP A 241 -24.33 -17.14 -24.44
N ASP A 242 -23.95 -18.42 -24.44
CA ASP A 242 -24.59 -19.43 -25.29
C ASP A 242 -25.81 -20.02 -24.54
N PRO A 243 -27.04 -19.82 -25.04
CA PRO A 243 -28.23 -20.35 -24.38
C PRO A 243 -28.29 -21.89 -24.33
N GLU A 244 -27.40 -22.60 -25.02
CA GLU A 244 -27.28 -24.06 -24.95
C GLU A 244 -26.42 -24.55 -23.77
N THR A 245 -25.63 -23.69 -23.12
CA THR A 245 -24.74 -23.99 -21.98
C THR A 245 -25.30 -23.46 -20.66
N GLU A 246 -26.42 -24.04 -20.19
CA GLU A 246 -27.14 -23.57 -18.98
C GLU A 246 -26.33 -23.50 -17.66
N ASP A 247 -25.12 -24.06 -17.60
CA ASP A 247 -24.27 -24.11 -16.41
C ASP A 247 -23.04 -23.18 -16.48
N VAL A 248 -22.79 -22.53 -17.61
CA VAL A 248 -21.64 -21.66 -17.85
C VAL A 248 -22.12 -20.43 -18.57
N ASP A 249 -21.90 -19.26 -17.96
CA ASP A 249 -22.14 -17.99 -18.63
C ASP A 249 -20.81 -17.55 -19.26
N GLU A 250 -20.73 -17.70 -20.58
CA GLU A 250 -19.51 -17.43 -21.34
C GLU A 250 -19.16 -15.94 -21.41
N SER A 251 -20.09 -15.02 -21.16
CA SER A 251 -19.82 -13.56 -21.23
C SER A 251 -18.94 -13.08 -20.08
N ASN A 252 -18.84 -13.83 -18.98
CA ASN A 252 -17.90 -13.55 -17.90
C ASN A 252 -16.43 -13.48 -18.35
N GLN A 253 -16.12 -13.99 -19.55
CA GLN A 253 -14.81 -13.84 -20.16
C GLN A 253 -14.51 -12.40 -20.58
N ASN A 254 -15.52 -11.55 -20.75
CA ASN A 254 -15.36 -10.14 -21.10
C ASN A 254 -14.88 -9.31 -19.90
N ASN A 255 -15.02 -9.81 -18.67
CA ASN A 255 -14.59 -9.10 -17.47
C ASN A 255 -13.06 -8.99 -17.37
N ALA A 256 -12.57 -7.85 -16.87
CA ALA A 256 -11.17 -7.56 -16.65
C ALA A 256 -10.84 -7.47 -15.15
N PHE A 257 -9.67 -7.97 -14.75
CA PHE A 257 -9.22 -7.97 -13.37
C PHE A 257 -7.75 -7.57 -13.27
N GLY A 258 -7.45 -6.46 -12.62
CA GLY A 258 -6.10 -6.04 -12.29
C GLY A 258 -5.53 -6.92 -11.17
N GLY A 259 -4.23 -7.16 -11.19
CA GLY A 259 -3.55 -7.89 -10.12
C GLY A 259 -3.46 -7.05 -8.85
N ASP A 260 -3.45 -7.70 -7.68
CA ASP A 260 -3.24 -6.97 -6.42
C ASP A 260 -1.77 -6.54 -6.27
N GLY A 261 -1.52 -5.46 -5.54
CA GLY A 261 -0.20 -5.05 -5.11
C GLY A 261 0.34 -5.93 -3.98
N GLY A 262 1.65 -6.19 -3.99
CA GLY A 262 2.33 -6.96 -2.97
C GLY A 262 2.51 -6.18 -1.66
N THR A 263 2.52 -6.88 -0.53
CA THR A 263 2.77 -6.25 0.77
C THR A 263 4.25 -5.88 0.94
N GLY A 264 4.53 -4.80 1.65
CA GLY A 264 5.89 -4.44 2.06
C GLY A 264 6.41 -5.34 3.17
N GLY A 265 7.68 -5.68 3.14
CA GLY A 265 8.34 -6.48 4.16
C GLY A 265 8.57 -5.72 5.47
N HIS A 266 8.72 -6.43 6.57
CA HIS A 266 8.88 -5.81 7.88
C HIS A 266 10.31 -5.29 8.09
N GLY A 267 10.45 -4.06 8.56
CA GLY A 267 11.66 -3.57 9.20
C GLY A 267 11.74 -4.12 10.62
N SER A 268 12.84 -4.78 10.98
CA SER A 268 12.87 -5.51 12.25
C SER A 268 12.88 -4.62 13.53
N GLY A 269 12.70 -5.27 14.68
CA GLY A 269 12.48 -4.73 16.03
C GLY A 269 13.44 -3.68 16.61
N TRP A 270 14.60 -3.38 16.00
CA TRP A 270 15.62 -2.51 16.64
C TRP A 270 16.07 -1.29 15.84
N LEU A 271 16.32 -1.40 14.54
CA LEU A 271 16.62 -0.26 13.66
C LEU A 271 16.25 -0.67 12.23
N GLY A 272 15.21 -0.09 11.65
CA GLY A 272 14.79 -0.43 10.30
C GLY A 272 13.40 0.10 9.98
N ASN A 273 13.20 0.53 8.75
CA ASN A 273 11.88 0.92 8.26
C ASN A 273 11.18 -0.29 7.64
N GLY A 274 9.86 -0.29 7.68
CA GLY A 274 9.06 -1.18 6.87
C GLY A 274 9.20 -0.85 5.38
N GLY A 275 9.02 -1.85 4.54
CA GLY A 275 8.92 -1.67 3.10
C GLY A 275 7.55 -1.10 2.72
N LEU A 276 7.50 -0.38 1.61
CA LEU A 276 6.24 0.12 1.04
C LEU A 276 5.43 -1.04 0.46
N GLY A 277 4.10 -0.94 0.50
CA GLY A 277 3.23 -1.78 -0.31
C GLY A 277 3.31 -1.39 -1.80
N GLY A 278 3.02 -2.34 -2.68
CA GLY A 278 2.89 -2.10 -4.11
C GLY A 278 1.49 -1.61 -4.48
N SER A 279 1.37 -0.89 -5.58
CA SER A 279 0.05 -0.47 -6.11
C SER A 279 -0.70 -1.63 -6.74
N GLY A 280 -2.02 -1.58 -6.71
CA GLY A 280 -2.88 -2.47 -7.49
C GLY A 280 -2.78 -2.21 -8.99
N GLY A 281 -3.07 -3.23 -9.78
CA GLY A 281 -3.04 -3.19 -11.24
C GLY A 281 -4.31 -2.59 -11.84
N TYR A 282 -4.18 -1.99 -13.02
CA TYR A 282 -5.29 -1.42 -13.77
C TYR A 282 -6.12 -2.51 -14.47
N ALA A 283 -7.44 -2.30 -14.56
CA ALA A 283 -8.36 -3.16 -15.29
C ALA A 283 -9.21 -2.35 -16.27
N TYR A 284 -9.28 -2.82 -17.51
CA TYR A 284 -10.10 -2.24 -18.57
C TYR A 284 -10.95 -3.33 -19.22
N SER A 285 -12.25 -3.11 -19.36
CA SER A 285 -13.13 -3.97 -20.13
C SER A 285 -13.99 -3.20 -21.13
N GLU A 286 -13.96 -3.61 -22.40
CA GLU A 286 -14.80 -3.04 -23.45
C GLU A 286 -16.25 -3.60 -23.40
N ASN A 287 -16.44 -4.87 -23.03
CA ASN A 287 -17.73 -5.57 -23.13
C ASN A 287 -18.15 -6.31 -21.85
N GLY A 288 -17.60 -5.90 -20.71
CA GLY A 288 -17.84 -6.51 -19.41
C GLY A 288 -17.47 -5.55 -18.28
N SER A 289 -17.51 -6.06 -17.06
CA SER A 289 -17.12 -5.32 -15.86
C SER A 289 -15.59 -5.30 -15.70
N ALA A 290 -15.08 -4.26 -15.05
CA ALA A 290 -13.65 -4.11 -14.76
C ALA A 290 -13.42 -3.92 -13.26
N VAL A 291 -12.42 -4.60 -12.71
CA VAL A 291 -12.05 -4.51 -11.29
C VAL A 291 -10.56 -4.24 -11.17
N GLY A 292 -10.20 -3.02 -10.76
CA GLY A 292 -8.84 -2.66 -10.41
C GLY A 292 -8.33 -3.50 -9.24
N GLY A 293 -7.04 -3.82 -9.24
CA GLY A 293 -6.43 -4.58 -8.16
C GLY A 293 -6.30 -3.75 -6.88
N ASN A 294 -6.25 -4.39 -5.72
CA ASN A 294 -6.07 -3.67 -4.45
C ASN A 294 -4.60 -3.28 -4.25
N GLY A 295 -4.36 -2.21 -3.52
CA GLY A 295 -3.04 -1.83 -3.03
C GLY A 295 -2.53 -2.79 -1.96
N GLY A 296 -1.23 -3.05 -1.98
CA GLY A 296 -0.56 -3.85 -0.95
C GLY A 296 -0.37 -3.06 0.35
N GLY A 297 -0.49 -3.74 1.50
CA GLY A 297 -0.20 -3.12 2.79
C GLY A 297 1.29 -2.77 2.96
N GLY A 298 1.58 -1.70 3.70
CA GLY A 298 2.93 -1.33 4.11
C GLY A 298 3.47 -2.24 5.21
N GLY A 299 4.78 -2.49 5.19
CA GLY A 299 5.46 -3.32 6.17
C GLY A 299 5.58 -2.63 7.54
N GLY A 300 5.48 -3.40 8.62
CA GLY A 300 5.70 -2.88 9.97
C GLY A 300 7.16 -2.48 10.22
N ALA A 301 7.39 -1.69 11.26
CA ALA A 301 8.72 -1.32 11.74
C ALA A 301 8.83 -1.48 13.26
N GLY A 302 9.97 -1.99 13.72
CA GLY A 302 10.30 -2.01 15.15
C GLY A 302 10.59 -0.61 15.71
N ILE A 303 11.82 -0.15 15.49
CA ILE A 303 12.24 1.23 15.74
C ILE A 303 12.56 1.84 14.38
N GLY A 304 11.61 2.58 13.83
CA GLY A 304 11.69 3.15 12.49
C GLY A 304 10.33 3.67 12.03
N VAL A 305 10.21 3.89 10.73
CA VAL A 305 8.95 4.31 10.10
C VAL A 305 8.31 3.08 9.46
N GLY A 306 7.03 2.84 9.73
CA GLY A 306 6.26 1.84 9.01
C GLY A 306 6.17 2.20 7.53
N GLY A 307 6.10 1.21 6.65
CA GLY A 307 5.92 1.46 5.23
C GLY A 307 4.53 2.02 4.95
N ASN A 308 4.38 2.86 3.92
CA ASN A 308 3.05 3.27 3.48
C ASN A 308 2.40 2.10 2.71
N GLY A 309 1.07 2.07 2.74
CA GLY A 309 0.29 1.23 1.83
C GLY A 309 0.41 1.68 0.38
N GLY A 310 0.18 0.76 -0.54
CA GLY A 310 0.08 1.05 -1.97
C GLY A 310 -1.31 1.55 -2.33
N ALA A 311 -1.42 2.30 -3.43
CA ALA A 311 -2.71 2.74 -3.95
C ALA A 311 -3.48 1.58 -4.60
N GLY A 312 -4.81 1.64 -4.58
CA GLY A 312 -5.67 0.79 -5.38
C GLY A 312 -5.51 1.06 -6.87
N GLY A 313 -5.79 0.04 -7.68
CA GLY A 313 -5.82 0.12 -9.14
C GLY A 313 -7.13 0.68 -9.65
N GLU A 314 -7.10 1.29 -10.83
CA GLU A 314 -8.29 1.81 -11.50
C GLU A 314 -9.02 0.69 -12.26
N GLY A 315 -10.35 0.72 -12.23
CA GLY A 315 -11.21 -0.10 -13.07
C GLY A 315 -11.96 0.77 -14.08
N GLU A 316 -11.97 0.37 -15.34
CA GLU A 316 -12.64 1.07 -16.44
C GLU A 316 -13.56 0.12 -17.24
N ALA A 317 -14.87 0.41 -17.29
CA ALA A 317 -15.86 -0.42 -17.99
C ALA A 317 -16.67 0.41 -19.01
N TYR A 318 -16.86 -0.13 -20.22
CA TYR A 318 -17.55 0.60 -21.31
C TYR A 318 -18.96 0.12 -21.64
N ALA A 319 -19.36 -1.08 -21.22
CA ALA A 319 -20.59 -1.69 -21.71
C ALA A 319 -21.79 -1.43 -20.81
N ASP A 320 -22.94 -1.17 -21.45
CA ASP A 320 -24.24 -0.99 -20.79
C ASP A 320 -24.53 -2.07 -19.72
N GLY A 321 -24.82 -1.62 -18.50
CA GLY A 321 -25.22 -2.50 -17.39
C GLY A 321 -24.07 -3.27 -16.73
N GLU A 322 -22.82 -2.92 -17.06
CA GLU A 322 -21.62 -3.41 -16.38
C GLU A 322 -21.17 -2.44 -15.28
N THR A 323 -20.10 -2.79 -14.56
CA THR A 323 -19.58 -1.95 -13.48
C THR A 323 -18.06 -1.84 -13.52
N ALA A 324 -17.57 -0.63 -13.29
CA ALA A 324 -16.17 -0.28 -13.11
C ALA A 324 -15.86 -0.12 -11.62
N PHE A 325 -15.05 -1.00 -11.06
CA PHE A 325 -14.64 -0.96 -9.66
C PHE A 325 -13.17 -0.55 -9.54
N GLY A 326 -12.89 0.54 -8.84
CA GLY A 326 -11.57 0.81 -8.30
C GLY A 326 -11.19 -0.17 -7.20
N GLY A 327 -9.91 -0.54 -7.11
CA GLY A 327 -9.40 -1.37 -6.04
C GLY A 327 -9.18 -0.59 -4.74
N ASP A 328 -9.19 -1.26 -3.59
CA ASP A 328 -8.97 -0.59 -2.31
C ASP A 328 -7.50 -0.18 -2.13
N GLY A 329 -7.25 0.88 -1.38
CA GLY A 329 -5.91 1.27 -0.93
C GLY A 329 -5.38 0.34 0.16
N GLY A 330 -4.07 0.12 0.18
CA GLY A 330 -3.42 -0.71 1.19
C GLY A 330 -3.26 0.00 2.54
N ASP A 331 -3.32 -0.75 3.63
CA ASP A 331 -3.06 -0.19 4.97
C ASP A 331 -1.60 0.24 5.16
N GLY A 332 -1.37 1.28 5.96
CA GLY A 332 -0.06 1.70 6.42
C GLY A 332 0.52 0.76 7.49
N GLY A 333 1.84 0.57 7.44
CA GLY A 333 2.57 -0.28 8.37
C GLY A 333 2.68 0.33 9.76
N ALA A 334 2.52 -0.50 10.80
CA ALA A 334 2.62 -0.05 12.18
C ALA A 334 4.07 0.18 12.65
N ALA A 335 4.28 1.11 13.57
CA ALA A 335 5.51 1.30 14.34
C ALA A 335 5.38 0.71 15.75
N GLU A 336 6.00 -0.45 15.98
CA GLU A 336 5.73 -1.32 17.13
C GLU A 336 6.46 -0.93 18.43
N PHE A 337 7.64 -0.28 18.34
CA PHE A 337 8.49 0.06 19.48
C PHE A 337 8.83 1.56 19.59
N TYR A 338 9.35 1.95 20.76
CA TYR A 338 9.60 3.33 21.17
C TYR A 338 10.25 4.23 20.07
N GLY A 339 9.52 5.24 19.61
CA GLY A 339 10.04 6.34 18.80
C GLY A 339 9.84 6.21 17.30
N GLY A 340 8.99 5.29 16.83
CA GLY A 340 8.66 5.12 15.42
C GLY A 340 7.42 5.90 14.96
N VAL A 341 7.28 6.06 13.64
CA VAL A 341 6.15 6.73 12.98
C VAL A 341 5.37 5.68 12.19
N GLY A 342 4.04 5.66 12.30
CA GLY A 342 3.21 4.78 11.48
C GLY A 342 3.27 5.18 10.01
N GLY A 343 3.17 4.21 9.10
CA GLY A 343 3.06 4.48 7.67
C GLY A 343 1.66 4.96 7.32
N ASN A 344 1.51 5.74 6.25
CA ASN A 344 0.19 6.21 5.80
C ASN A 344 -0.55 5.08 5.05
N GLY A 345 -1.87 5.12 5.07
CA GLY A 345 -2.70 4.32 4.17
C GLY A 345 -2.52 4.74 2.72
N GLY A 346 -2.83 3.83 1.80
CA GLY A 346 -2.87 4.08 0.36
C GLY A 346 -4.22 4.65 -0.07
N GLU A 347 -4.23 5.40 -1.16
CA GLU A 347 -5.46 5.92 -1.77
C GLU A 347 -6.26 4.77 -2.42
N GLY A 348 -7.58 4.88 -2.40
CA GLY A 348 -8.48 4.01 -3.16
C GLY A 348 -8.38 4.27 -4.67
N GLY A 349 -8.64 3.23 -5.45
CA GLY A 349 -8.61 3.26 -6.91
C GLY A 349 -9.86 3.91 -7.52
N PHE A 350 -9.74 4.38 -8.76
CA PHE A 350 -10.82 5.03 -9.47
C PHE A 350 -11.76 4.02 -10.15
N GLY A 351 -13.07 4.29 -10.15
CA GLY A 351 -14.06 3.54 -10.94
C GLY A 351 -14.60 4.39 -12.09
N ASP A 352 -14.09 4.20 -13.32
CA ASP A 352 -14.51 4.95 -14.51
C ASP A 352 -15.47 4.14 -15.39
N ALA A 353 -16.68 4.62 -15.56
CA ALA A 353 -17.72 3.92 -16.31
C ALA A 353 -18.23 4.76 -17.48
N TRP A 354 -18.42 4.10 -18.62
CA TRP A 354 -18.96 4.73 -19.83
C TRP A 354 -20.28 4.10 -20.23
N GLU A 355 -21.01 4.78 -21.12
CA GLU A 355 -22.37 4.37 -21.50
C GLU A 355 -23.27 4.23 -20.25
N ASP A 356 -24.17 3.25 -20.21
CA ASP A 356 -25.05 2.98 -19.06
C ASP A 356 -24.37 2.09 -17.99
N ALA A 357 -23.03 2.12 -17.86
CA ALA A 357 -22.29 1.38 -16.84
C ALA A 357 -22.16 2.17 -15.52
N ASP A 358 -22.09 1.44 -14.41
CA ASP A 358 -21.94 2.00 -13.06
C ASP A 358 -20.46 2.14 -12.68
N GLY A 359 -20.12 3.16 -11.89
CA GLY A 359 -18.76 3.43 -11.41
C GLY A 359 -18.70 3.38 -9.89
N VAL A 360 -17.72 2.67 -9.34
CA VAL A 360 -17.49 2.54 -7.90
C VAL A 360 -16.02 2.75 -7.59
N GLY A 361 -15.69 3.81 -6.85
CA GLY A 361 -14.34 4.04 -6.34
C GLY A 361 -13.99 3.07 -5.20
N GLY A 362 -12.71 2.71 -5.08
CA GLY A 362 -12.21 1.85 -4.01
C GLY A 362 -12.04 2.59 -2.69
N ASP A 363 -12.07 1.90 -1.56
CA ASP A 363 -11.88 2.53 -0.25
C ASP A 363 -10.40 2.91 -0.02
N GLY A 364 -10.14 3.96 0.75
CA GLY A 364 -8.81 4.33 1.21
C GLY A 364 -8.30 3.41 2.33
N GLY A 365 -7.00 3.14 2.34
CA GLY A 365 -6.36 2.30 3.36
C GLY A 365 -6.22 2.99 4.71
N ALA A 366 -6.19 2.22 5.80
CA ALA A 366 -6.02 2.78 7.14
C ALA A 366 -4.57 3.24 7.39
N GLY A 367 -4.40 4.26 8.23
CA GLY A 367 -3.10 4.70 8.71
C GLY A 367 -2.49 3.76 9.76
N GLY A 368 -1.17 3.63 9.76
CA GLY A 368 -0.43 2.77 10.67
C GLY A 368 -0.37 3.30 12.10
N ASP A 369 -0.55 2.40 13.08
CA ASP A 369 -0.43 2.74 14.50
C ASP A 369 1.00 3.08 14.92
N SER A 370 1.14 3.85 16.01
CA SER A 370 2.43 4.12 16.64
C SER A 370 2.40 3.89 18.16
N GLN A 371 3.50 3.40 18.75
CA GLN A 371 3.58 3.31 20.22
C GLN A 371 4.00 4.63 20.87
N VAL A 372 5.04 5.26 20.31
CA VAL A 372 5.55 6.58 20.66
C VAL A 372 5.98 7.26 19.37
N GLY A 373 5.30 8.33 18.99
CA GLY A 373 5.50 9.02 17.72
C GLY A 373 4.17 9.44 17.11
N GLN A 374 4.28 10.07 15.94
CA GLN A 374 3.11 10.36 15.11
C GLN A 374 2.63 9.06 14.45
N SER A 375 1.32 8.87 14.39
CA SER A 375 0.73 7.75 13.69
C SER A 375 0.50 8.11 12.22
N GLY A 376 0.30 7.12 11.36
CA GLY A 376 0.06 7.37 9.94
C GLY A 376 -1.34 7.91 9.68
N ASP A 377 -1.48 8.72 8.65
CA ASP A 377 -2.78 9.21 8.19
C ASP A 377 -3.50 8.11 7.37
N GLY A 378 -4.83 8.15 7.36
CA GLY A 378 -5.63 7.34 6.45
C GLY A 378 -5.46 7.79 5.00
N GLY A 379 -5.67 6.88 4.05
CA GLY A 379 -5.71 7.20 2.62
C GLY A 379 -7.07 7.72 2.19
N ASP A 380 -7.11 8.54 1.14
CA ASP A 380 -8.37 9.03 0.59
C ASP A 380 -9.11 7.90 -0.16
N GLY A 381 -10.44 7.98 -0.16
CA GLY A 381 -11.28 7.11 -0.97
C GLY A 381 -11.17 7.45 -2.46
N GLY A 382 -11.33 6.44 -3.30
CA GLY A 382 -11.30 6.56 -4.75
C GLY A 382 -12.55 7.25 -5.30
N ASP A 383 -12.37 8.04 -6.35
CA ASP A 383 -13.47 8.70 -7.03
C ASP A 383 -14.17 7.73 -8.02
N SER A 384 -15.41 8.06 -8.41
CA SER A 384 -16.11 7.40 -9.51
C SER A 384 -16.67 8.42 -10.51
N THR A 385 -16.52 8.16 -11.81
CA THR A 385 -17.20 8.91 -12.88
C THR A 385 -17.99 7.99 -13.78
N THR A 386 -19.19 8.42 -14.16
CA THR A 386 -20.06 7.70 -15.09
C THR A 386 -20.64 8.64 -16.15
N GLU A 387 -20.91 8.14 -17.37
CA GLU A 387 -21.57 8.95 -18.42
C GLU A 387 -23.10 8.94 -18.27
N TYR A 388 -23.71 7.76 -18.11
CA TYR A 388 -25.16 7.57 -17.96
C TYR A 388 -25.57 6.64 -16.79
N GLY A 389 -24.62 6.01 -16.08
CA GLY A 389 -24.92 5.14 -14.93
C GLY A 389 -24.87 5.82 -13.56
N ASP A 390 -24.79 4.98 -12.53
CA ASP A 390 -24.67 5.39 -11.13
C ASP A 390 -23.20 5.47 -10.68
N GLY A 391 -22.83 6.57 -10.02
CA GLY A 391 -21.52 6.78 -9.42
C GLY A 391 -21.55 6.61 -7.89
N THR A 392 -20.59 5.85 -7.34
CA THR A 392 -20.34 5.76 -5.90
C THR A 392 -18.86 5.99 -5.58
N GLY A 393 -18.55 7.01 -4.77
CA GLY A 393 -17.19 7.26 -4.29
C GLY A 393 -16.82 6.32 -3.14
N GLY A 394 -15.55 5.95 -3.07
CA GLY A 394 -15.00 5.12 -1.99
C GLY A 394 -14.90 5.89 -0.67
N ALA A 395 -14.94 5.17 0.45
CA ALA A 395 -14.75 5.79 1.76
C ALA A 395 -13.28 6.14 2.02
N GLY A 396 -13.03 7.20 2.79
CA GLY A 396 -11.70 7.52 3.30
C GLY A 396 -11.27 6.57 4.42
N GLY A 397 -9.98 6.29 4.48
CA GLY A 397 -9.38 5.41 5.50
C GLY A 397 -9.27 6.07 6.88
N ASP A 398 -9.34 5.26 7.92
CA ASP A 398 -9.15 5.74 9.30
C ASP A 398 -7.68 6.11 9.58
N GLY A 399 -7.46 7.17 10.34
CA GLY A 399 -6.13 7.55 10.83
C GLY A 399 -5.60 6.64 11.94
N GLY A 400 -4.29 6.43 11.97
CA GLY A 400 -3.60 5.58 12.94
C GLY A 400 -3.61 6.15 14.36
N SER A 401 -3.53 5.27 15.36
CA SER A 401 -3.54 5.66 16.78
C SER A 401 -2.16 5.59 17.44
N SER A 402 -1.89 6.58 18.29
CA SER A 402 -0.70 6.60 19.15
C SER A 402 -1.03 6.06 20.54
N ALA A 403 -0.31 5.03 21.00
CA ALA A 403 -0.64 4.36 22.25
C ALA A 403 -0.25 5.17 23.51
N SER A 404 0.88 5.89 23.49
CA SER A 404 1.44 6.47 24.71
C SER A 404 1.86 7.93 24.63
N LEU A 405 2.64 8.34 23.62
CA LEU A 405 3.04 9.72 23.41
C LEU A 405 3.12 10.00 21.91
N GLY A 406 2.45 11.04 21.46
CA GLY A 406 2.42 11.45 20.06
C GLY A 406 1.00 11.56 19.53
N ASP A 407 0.87 12.18 18.37
CA ASP A 407 -0.41 12.56 17.82
C ASP A 407 -1.04 11.39 17.04
N GLY A 408 -2.36 11.33 17.01
CA GLY A 408 -3.09 10.46 16.09
C GLY A 408 -2.89 10.94 14.65
N GLY A 409 -3.03 10.03 13.69
CA GLY A 409 -3.08 10.38 12.27
C GLY A 409 -4.46 10.93 11.89
N ASP A 410 -4.51 11.75 10.87
CA ASP A 410 -5.78 12.27 10.34
C ASP A 410 -6.50 11.16 9.54
N GLY A 411 -7.82 11.21 9.48
CA GLY A 411 -8.62 10.36 8.58
C GLY A 411 -8.53 10.86 7.14
N GLY A 412 -8.63 9.95 6.17
CA GLY A 412 -8.67 10.28 4.75
C GLY A 412 -10.03 10.83 4.31
N ASP A 413 -10.04 11.61 3.25
CA ASP A 413 -11.27 12.17 2.68
C ASP A 413 -12.03 11.08 1.90
N GLY A 414 -13.36 11.19 1.84
CA GLY A 414 -14.20 10.33 1.01
C GLY A 414 -14.16 10.74 -0.47
N GLY A 415 -14.28 9.76 -1.37
CA GLY A 415 -14.22 9.96 -2.82
C GLY A 415 -15.43 10.69 -3.40
N LEU A 416 -15.21 11.43 -4.48
CA LEU A 416 -16.22 12.05 -5.30
C LEU A 416 -17.01 10.99 -6.08
N ALA A 417 -18.33 11.19 -6.20
CA ALA A 417 -19.14 10.49 -7.19
C ALA A 417 -19.76 11.45 -8.21
N ASP A 418 -19.44 11.26 -9.50
CA ASP A 418 -20.12 11.90 -10.62
C ASP A 418 -21.00 10.88 -11.35
N GLY A 419 -22.28 10.88 -10.98
CA GLY A 419 -23.33 10.03 -11.53
C GLY A 419 -24.20 10.76 -12.54
N TYR A 420 -24.75 10.05 -13.52
CA TYR A 420 -25.85 10.62 -14.31
C TYR A 420 -27.17 10.48 -13.55
N ASP A 421 -27.50 9.25 -13.16
CA ASP A 421 -28.72 8.88 -12.44
C ASP A 421 -28.53 9.13 -10.94
N GLU A 422 -27.70 8.35 -10.25
CA GLU A 422 -27.35 8.56 -8.84
C GLU A 422 -25.85 8.85 -8.66
N GLY A 423 -25.53 9.82 -7.81
CA GLY A 423 -24.15 10.16 -7.45
C GLY A 423 -23.98 10.20 -5.95
N THR A 424 -23.34 9.18 -5.38
CA THR A 424 -23.15 9.03 -3.92
C THR A 424 -21.70 9.20 -3.54
N GLY A 425 -21.34 10.36 -2.98
CA GLY A 425 -20.01 10.61 -2.45
C GLY A 425 -19.66 9.70 -1.26
N GLY A 426 -18.39 9.35 -1.12
CA GLY A 426 -17.89 8.48 -0.07
C GLY A 426 -17.82 9.16 1.31
N ASP A 427 -17.94 8.38 2.38
CA ASP A 427 -17.77 8.91 3.74
C ASP A 427 -16.28 9.20 4.05
N GLY A 428 -16.00 10.25 4.82
CA GLY A 428 -14.65 10.53 5.32
C GLY A 428 -14.24 9.61 6.47
N GLY A 429 -12.95 9.30 6.55
CA GLY A 429 -12.36 8.43 7.57
C GLY A 429 -12.27 9.09 8.94
N ALA A 430 -12.28 8.28 10.01
CA ALA A 430 -12.14 8.80 11.37
C ALA A 430 -10.68 9.16 11.68
N GLY A 431 -10.49 10.24 12.44
CA GLY A 431 -9.18 10.62 12.97
C GLY A 431 -8.71 9.68 14.09
N GLY A 432 -7.40 9.45 14.13
CA GLY A 432 -6.74 8.55 15.06
C GLY A 432 -6.61 9.09 16.49
N GLY A 433 -6.47 8.17 17.46
CA GLY A 433 -6.30 8.52 18.87
C GLY A 433 -4.89 9.04 19.18
N GLY A 434 -4.78 10.15 19.90
CA GLY A 434 -3.52 10.65 20.45
C GLY A 434 -3.05 9.87 21.69
N GLY A 435 -1.74 9.88 21.93
CA GLY A 435 -1.06 9.16 23.00
C GLY A 435 -1.55 9.51 24.41
N PHE A 436 -1.80 8.50 25.25
CA PHE A 436 -2.39 8.66 26.58
C PHE A 436 -1.74 9.76 27.45
N PHE A 437 -0.40 9.87 27.44
CA PHE A 437 0.34 10.80 28.30
C PHE A 437 0.54 12.20 27.69
N GLY A 438 0.22 12.38 26.41
CA GLY A 438 0.38 13.62 25.66
C GLY A 438 0.38 13.34 24.17
N GLY A 439 -0.56 13.95 23.45
CA GLY A 439 -0.79 13.74 22.02
C GLY A 439 -2.18 14.23 21.66
N ASP A 440 -2.28 15.10 20.66
CA ASP A 440 -3.56 15.51 20.09
C ASP A 440 -4.13 14.33 19.27
N GLY A 441 -5.45 14.18 19.22
CA GLY A 441 -6.07 13.25 18.27
C GLY A 441 -6.02 13.85 16.86
N GLY A 442 -6.01 12.99 15.84
CA GLY A 442 -6.09 13.43 14.45
C GLY A 442 -7.49 13.95 14.10
N ASP A 443 -7.55 14.80 13.08
CA ASP A 443 -8.81 15.30 12.52
C ASP A 443 -9.50 14.19 11.72
N GLY A 444 -10.83 14.22 11.63
CA GLY A 444 -11.57 13.34 10.72
C GLY A 444 -11.53 13.88 9.29
N GLY A 445 -11.55 12.99 8.30
CA GLY A 445 -11.59 13.36 6.89
C GLY A 445 -12.95 13.94 6.47
N ASP A 446 -12.95 14.76 5.43
CA ASP A 446 -14.17 15.32 4.84
C ASP A 446 -14.91 14.23 4.04
N GLY A 447 -16.24 14.32 4.00
CA GLY A 447 -17.05 13.45 3.13
C GLY A 447 -17.00 13.91 1.67
N GLY A 448 -17.07 12.96 0.75
CA GLY A 448 -17.05 13.17 -0.69
C GLY A 448 -18.32 13.85 -1.21
N ASP A 449 -18.15 14.61 -2.29
CA ASP A 449 -19.27 15.22 -3.00
C ASP A 449 -20.04 14.17 -3.82
N GLY A 450 -21.37 14.29 -3.85
CA GLY A 450 -22.23 13.54 -4.76
C GLY A 450 -22.82 14.46 -5.81
N LEU A 451 -22.60 14.13 -7.08
CA LEU A 451 -23.09 14.88 -8.23
C LEU A 451 -24.03 13.99 -9.04
N SER A 452 -25.22 14.48 -9.37
CA SER A 452 -26.17 13.78 -10.24
C SER A 452 -26.75 14.75 -11.27
N VAL A 453 -27.02 14.27 -12.48
CA VAL A 453 -27.76 15.01 -13.51
C VAL A 453 -29.26 14.91 -13.27
N GLU A 454 -29.73 13.75 -12.81
CA GLU A 454 -31.12 13.56 -12.44
C GLU A 454 -31.50 14.30 -11.14
N PRO A 455 -32.72 14.85 -11.04
CA PRO A 455 -33.16 15.54 -9.84
C PRO A 455 -33.33 14.58 -8.66
N ASP A 456 -32.82 14.97 -7.49
CA ASP A 456 -32.83 14.21 -6.24
C ASP A 456 -31.94 12.93 -6.26
N GLY A 457 -31.06 12.76 -7.26
CA GLY A 457 -30.14 11.62 -7.38
C GLY A 457 -28.79 11.80 -6.66
N ALA A 458 -28.45 13.03 -6.24
CA ALA A 458 -27.18 13.30 -5.56
C ALA A 458 -27.25 13.03 -4.05
N THR A 459 -26.29 12.26 -3.53
CA THR A 459 -26.09 12.02 -2.10
C THR A 459 -24.66 12.38 -1.70
N ALA A 460 -24.51 13.27 -0.72
CA ALA A 460 -23.19 13.60 -0.17
C ALA A 460 -22.73 12.54 0.82
N GLY A 461 -21.41 12.32 0.86
CA GLY A 461 -20.75 11.59 1.93
C GLY A 461 -20.74 12.38 3.24
N SER A 462 -20.69 11.66 4.36
CA SER A 462 -20.58 12.26 5.69
C SER A 462 -19.13 12.48 6.10
N GLY A 463 -18.89 13.53 6.88
CA GLY A 463 -17.55 13.79 7.43
C GLY A 463 -17.19 12.81 8.55
N GLY A 464 -15.91 12.44 8.62
CA GLY A 464 -15.34 11.56 9.63
C GLY A 464 -15.27 12.20 11.01
N ALA A 465 -15.31 11.37 12.05
CA ALA A 465 -15.19 11.85 13.43
C ALA A 465 -13.74 12.17 13.79
N GLY A 466 -13.50 13.30 14.47
CA GLY A 466 -12.19 13.65 15.00
C GLY A 466 -11.76 12.73 16.14
N GLY A 467 -10.48 12.35 16.13
CA GLY A 467 -9.83 11.43 17.04
C GLY A 467 -9.67 11.95 18.46
N THR A 468 -9.62 11.03 19.42
CA THR A 468 -9.51 11.41 20.84
C THR A 468 -8.08 11.79 21.22
N GLY A 469 -7.88 12.95 21.83
CA GLY A 469 -6.58 13.29 22.43
C GLY A 469 -6.31 12.58 23.76
N GLY A 470 -5.02 12.53 24.13
CA GLY A 470 -4.57 12.02 25.43
C GLY A 470 -4.95 12.90 26.63
N VAL A 471 -4.47 12.54 27.84
CA VAL A 471 -4.77 13.27 29.09
C VAL A 471 -4.42 14.77 29.02
N LEU A 472 -3.43 15.13 28.20
CA LEU A 472 -2.99 16.50 27.98
C LEU A 472 -3.24 17.00 26.55
N GLY A 473 -3.77 16.14 25.67
CA GLY A 473 -4.01 16.46 24.26
C GLY A 473 -5.44 16.94 24.00
N LYS A 474 -5.62 17.57 22.85
CA LYS A 474 -6.93 17.96 22.32
C LYS A 474 -7.51 16.85 21.46
N ARG A 475 -8.83 16.79 21.41
CA ARG A 475 -9.53 16.03 20.37
C ARG A 475 -9.27 16.70 19.02
N GLY A 476 -9.15 15.92 17.96
CA GLY A 476 -9.23 16.42 16.60
C GLY A 476 -10.62 16.96 16.28
N ASP A 477 -10.69 17.79 15.24
CA ASP A 477 -11.93 18.31 14.70
C ASP A 477 -12.63 17.20 13.85
N ASP A 478 -13.96 17.24 13.83
CA ASP A 478 -14.74 16.37 12.95
C ASP A 478 -14.68 16.95 11.52
N GLY A 479 -14.59 16.08 10.51
CA GLY A 479 -14.62 16.45 9.10
C GLY A 479 -15.97 17.04 8.68
N ALA A 480 -15.97 17.78 7.58
CA ALA A 480 -17.17 18.32 6.97
C ALA A 480 -17.91 17.25 6.17
N ASP A 481 -19.24 17.31 6.17
CA ASP A 481 -20.03 16.56 5.19
C ASP A 481 -19.77 17.12 3.79
N GLY A 482 -19.81 16.25 2.78
CA GLY A 482 -19.74 16.63 1.38
C GLY A 482 -20.97 17.41 0.92
N THR A 483 -21.01 17.72 -0.36
CA THR A 483 -22.11 18.43 -1.01
C THR A 483 -22.84 17.54 -2.00
N ALA A 484 -24.18 17.58 -1.93
CA ALA A 484 -25.05 16.95 -2.90
C ALA A 484 -25.47 18.02 -3.92
N THR A 485 -25.15 17.81 -5.19
CA THR A 485 -25.49 18.75 -6.27
C THR A 485 -26.28 18.06 -7.37
N ASP A 486 -27.56 18.40 -7.47
CA ASP A 486 -28.39 18.03 -8.62
C ASP A 486 -28.23 19.07 -9.73
N ASN A 487 -27.66 18.65 -10.86
CA ASN A 487 -27.62 19.43 -12.08
C ASN A 487 -28.95 19.30 -12.82
N SER A 488 -30.03 19.76 -12.19
CA SER A 488 -31.30 19.96 -12.89
C SER A 488 -31.06 20.88 -14.09
N ALA A 489 -30.98 20.29 -15.28
CA ALA A 489 -31.17 21.01 -16.50
C ALA A 489 -32.55 21.66 -16.37
N ASP A 490 -32.55 22.98 -16.12
CA ASP A 490 -33.72 23.83 -16.10
C ASP A 490 -34.35 23.70 -17.49
N GLU A 491 -35.17 22.66 -17.68
CA GLU A 491 -36.17 22.53 -18.73
C GLU A 491 -37.08 23.73 -18.53
N SER A 492 -36.62 24.87 -19.04
CA SER A 492 -37.41 26.08 -19.10
C SER A 492 -38.61 25.73 -19.95
N ASP A 493 -39.71 25.39 -19.28
CA ASP A 493 -41.06 25.32 -19.81
C ASP A 493 -41.30 26.66 -20.51
N SER A 494 -40.94 26.69 -21.79
CA SER A 494 -41.34 27.72 -22.72
C SER A 494 -42.80 27.45 -23.03
N ASP A 495 -43.65 27.83 -22.07
CA ASP A 495 -45.06 28.11 -22.28
C ASP A 495 -45.15 29.15 -23.40
N SER A 496 -45.12 28.67 -24.64
CA SER A 496 -45.46 29.45 -25.81
C SER A 496 -46.97 29.64 -25.77
N ASP A 497 -47.41 30.62 -24.98
CA ASP A 497 -48.72 31.23 -25.11
C ASP A 497 -48.81 31.78 -26.54
N SER A 498 -49.35 30.96 -27.42
CA SER A 498 -49.77 31.34 -28.76
C SER A 498 -51.02 32.22 -28.61
N ASP A 499 -50.83 33.48 -28.25
CA ASP A 499 -51.84 34.51 -28.38
C ASP A 499 -52.09 34.74 -29.88
N SER A 500 -53.14 34.09 -30.36
CA SER A 500 -53.80 34.39 -31.62
C SER A 500 -54.65 35.66 -31.46
N ASP A 501 -54.28 36.72 -32.17
CA ASP A 501 -55.17 37.83 -32.57
C ASP A 501 -54.83 38.35 -33.98
#